data_AF-A0A5C8EM49-F1
#
_entry.id   AF-A0A5C8EM49-F1
#
_cell.length_a   1.000
_cell.length_b   1.000
_cell.length_c   1.000
_cell.angle_alpha   90.00
_cell.angle_beta   90.00
_cell.angle_gamma   90.00
#
_symmetry.space_group_name_H-M   'P 1'
#
loop_
_entity.id
_entity.type
_entity.pdbx_description
1 polymer ?
#
loop_
_entity_poly.entity_id
_entity_poly.type
_entity_poly.pdbx_seq_one_letter_code
_entity_poly.pdbx_strand_id
1 'polypeptide(L)'
;MQNNLTKKDIEKLNKWAKKYDIKKLQTKDKNKLLDIKELMLGELSRAEKNFSYIPNEIFKLVNLKELYIKSINLKALPKDIGNLINLEELTIGSNCKLKKIT
;
A
#
# COMPACT_ATOMS: atom_id res chain seq x y z
N MET A 1 -0.53 1.59 -19.89
CA MET A 1 -1.38 2.63 -19.29
C MET A 1 -0.48 3.63 -18.56
N GLN A 2 -0.66 4.94 -18.76
CA GLN A 2 0.18 5.95 -18.11
C GLN A 2 -0.13 6.04 -16.62
N ASN A 3 0.89 5.87 -15.79
CA ASN A 3 0.80 6.06 -14.35
C ASN A 3 0.68 7.55 -13.98
N ASN A 4 -0.32 7.91 -13.17
CA ASN A 4 -0.61 9.29 -12.73
C ASN A 4 0.03 9.66 -11.37
N LEU A 5 1.06 8.94 -10.91
CA LEU A 5 1.74 9.23 -9.66
C LEU A 5 2.52 10.55 -9.78
N THR A 6 2.10 11.57 -9.02
CA THR A 6 2.70 12.91 -9.00
C THR A 6 3.80 13.02 -7.96
N LYS A 7 4.63 14.08 -8.02
CA LYS A 7 5.65 14.35 -6.98
C LYS A 7 5.03 14.45 -5.57
N LYS A 8 3.87 15.12 -5.46
CA LYS A 8 3.13 15.26 -4.20
C LYS A 8 2.63 13.92 -3.66
N ASP A 9 2.20 13.02 -4.55
CA ASP A 9 1.80 11.65 -4.16
C ASP A 9 2.99 10.88 -3.59
N ILE A 10 4.15 10.96 -4.25
CA ILE A 10 5.39 10.30 -3.81
C ILE A 10 5.80 10.80 -2.42
N GLU A 11 5.73 12.11 -2.17
CA GLU A 11 6.08 12.68 -0.88
C GLU A 11 5.14 12.21 0.25
N LYS A 12 3.83 12.19 -0.01
CA LYS A 12 2.84 11.67 0.95
C LYS A 12 3.07 10.18 1.23
N LEU A 13 3.27 9.40 0.17
CA LEU A 13 3.52 7.96 0.26
C LEU A 13 4.81 7.68 1.05
N ASN A 14 5.89 8.41 0.77
CA ASN A 14 7.16 8.29 1.48
C ASN A 14 7.00 8.64 2.97
N LYS A 15 6.27 9.72 3.30
CA LYS A 15 6.01 10.12 4.68
C LYS A 15 5.21 9.07 5.43
N TRP A 16 4.16 8.52 4.81
CA TRP A 16 3.37 7.43 5.38
C TRP A 16 4.21 6.16 5.56
N ALA A 17 5.00 5.80 4.55
CA ALA A 17 5.89 4.66 4.58
C ALA A 17 6.95 4.76 5.69
N LYS A 18 7.50 5.95 5.96
CA LYS A 18 8.41 6.17 7.10
C LYS A 18 7.70 5.99 8.44
N LYS A 19 6.48 6.51 8.58
CA LYS A 19 5.69 6.37 9.81
C LYS A 19 5.43 4.89 10.16
N TYR A 20 5.18 4.06 9.16
CA TYR A 20 4.87 2.64 9.34
C TYR A 20 6.03 1.69 8.96
N ASP A 21 7.22 2.24 8.70
CA ASP A 21 8.47 1.51 8.38
C ASP A 21 8.41 0.58 7.17
N ILE A 22 7.64 0.97 6.17
CA ILE A 22 7.48 0.20 4.95
C ILE A 22 8.64 0.59 4.02
N LYS A 23 9.82 0.02 4.27
CA LYS A 23 11.09 0.38 3.61
C LYS A 23 10.99 0.43 2.08
N LYS A 24 10.24 -0.50 1.48
CA LYS A 24 10.03 -0.58 0.01
C LYS A 24 9.41 0.69 -0.59
N LEU A 25 8.67 1.46 0.20
CA LEU A 25 8.00 2.70 -0.21
C LEU A 25 8.77 3.96 0.23
N GLN A 26 9.88 3.83 0.97
CA GLN A 26 10.68 4.97 1.46
C GLN A 26 11.65 5.50 0.39
N THR A 27 11.13 5.82 -0.80
CA THR A 27 11.90 6.40 -1.90
C THR A 27 11.26 7.69 -2.42
N LYS A 28 12.05 8.57 -3.02
CA LYS A 28 11.56 9.73 -3.80
C LYS A 28 11.57 9.46 -5.31
N ASP A 29 12.15 8.33 -5.71
CA ASP A 29 12.27 7.91 -7.09
C ASP A 29 10.96 7.28 -7.56
N LYS A 30 10.32 7.90 -8.55
CA LYS A 30 9.08 7.42 -9.15
C LYS A 30 9.28 6.05 -9.80
N ASN A 31 10.38 5.83 -10.50
CA ASN A 31 10.60 4.58 -11.24
C ASN A 31 10.73 3.40 -10.29
N LYS A 32 11.48 3.57 -9.18
CA LYS A 32 11.56 2.55 -8.12
C LYS A 32 10.20 2.17 -7.54
N LEU A 33 9.25 3.11 -7.44
CA LEU A 33 7.88 2.81 -6.99
C LEU A 33 7.09 2.05 -8.07
N LEU A 34 7.27 2.41 -9.34
CA LEU A 34 6.61 1.73 -10.45
C LEU A 34 7.20 0.36 -10.77
N ASP A 35 8.41 0.07 -10.34
CA ASP A 35 9.03 -1.25 -10.47
C ASP A 35 8.57 -2.25 -9.40
N ILE A 36 7.79 -1.79 -8.40
CA ILE A 36 7.27 -2.65 -7.33
C ILE A 36 6.20 -3.58 -7.91
N LYS A 37 6.51 -4.87 -7.94
CA LYS A 37 5.57 -5.94 -8.31
C LYS A 37 4.92 -6.62 -7.11
N GLU A 38 5.57 -6.61 -5.97
CA GLU A 38 5.10 -7.25 -4.74
C GLU A 38 5.21 -6.24 -3.60
N LEU A 39 4.18 -6.10 -2.77
CA LEU A 39 4.18 -5.17 -1.65
C LEU A 39 3.56 -5.80 -0.41
N MET A 40 4.35 -5.84 0.65
CA MET A 40 3.92 -6.25 1.97
C MET A 40 3.65 -5.01 2.84
N LEU A 41 2.40 -4.83 3.25
CA LEU A 41 1.96 -3.80 4.17
C LEU A 41 1.74 -4.42 5.55
N GLY A 42 2.68 -4.16 6.47
CA GLY A 42 2.68 -4.68 7.84
C GLY A 42 3.71 -5.78 8.05
N GLU A 43 4.26 -5.88 9.27
CA GLU A 43 5.22 -6.92 9.62
C GLU A 43 4.55 -8.12 10.30
N LEU A 44 5.17 -9.29 10.13
CA LEU A 44 4.83 -10.51 10.86
C LEU A 44 5.33 -10.47 12.33
N SER A 45 6.25 -9.55 12.66
CA SER A 45 6.86 -9.39 13.98
C SER A 45 5.95 -8.60 14.93
N ARG A 46 5.85 -9.01 16.20
CA ARG A 46 4.94 -8.45 17.24
C ARG A 46 5.23 -7.00 17.63
N ALA A 47 6.12 -6.27 16.94
CA ALA A 47 6.43 -4.87 17.22
C ALA A 47 5.59 -3.94 16.32
N GLU A 48 4.74 -3.14 16.97
CA GLU A 48 3.57 -2.50 16.41
C GLU A 48 3.89 -1.34 15.44
N LYS A 49 3.66 -1.53 14.14
CA LYS A 49 3.35 -0.43 13.21
C LYS A 49 2.01 -0.66 12.51
N ASN A 50 0.97 -0.84 13.34
CA ASN A 50 -0.41 -1.00 12.87
C ASN A 50 -0.92 0.31 12.25
N PHE A 51 -1.25 0.29 10.96
CA PHE A 51 -1.87 1.41 10.26
C PHE A 51 -3.39 1.28 10.25
N SER A 52 -4.09 2.40 10.45
CA SER A 52 -5.57 2.44 10.40
C SER A 52 -6.14 2.76 9.02
N TYR A 53 -5.28 3.18 8.08
CA TYR A 53 -5.62 3.51 6.71
C TYR A 53 -4.45 3.21 5.76
N ILE A 54 -4.78 3.03 4.48
CA ILE A 54 -3.83 2.90 3.37
C ILE A 54 -4.02 4.13 2.46
N PRO A 55 -2.96 4.90 2.17
CA PRO A 55 -3.04 6.07 1.29
C PRO A 55 -3.45 5.65 -0.14
N ASN A 56 -4.31 6.44 -0.78
CA ASN A 56 -4.79 6.14 -2.14
C ASN A 56 -3.65 6.09 -3.17
N GLU A 57 -2.54 6.75 -2.87
CA GLU A 57 -1.32 6.74 -3.67
C GLU A 57 -0.75 5.33 -3.89
N ILE A 58 -1.01 4.36 -3.00
CA ILE A 58 -0.63 2.94 -3.21
C ILE A 58 -1.38 2.34 -4.39
N PHE A 59 -2.65 2.71 -4.60
CA PHE A 59 -3.44 2.17 -5.71
C PHE A 59 -3.10 2.79 -7.06
N LYS A 60 -2.14 3.72 -7.09
CA LYS A 60 -1.54 4.21 -8.33
C LYS A 60 -0.36 3.32 -8.77
N LEU A 61 0.10 2.36 -7.97
CA LEU A 61 1.21 1.46 -8.32
C LEU A 61 0.74 0.40 -9.34
N VAL A 62 0.51 0.84 -10.58
CA VAL A 62 -0.16 0.05 -11.64
C VAL A 62 0.54 -1.26 -11.97
N ASN A 63 1.84 -1.42 -11.67
CA ASN A 63 2.60 -2.64 -11.95
C ASN A 63 2.59 -3.64 -10.78
N LEU A 64 1.90 -3.33 -9.69
CA LEU A 64 1.77 -4.21 -8.54
C LEU A 64 0.93 -5.44 -8.91
N LYS A 65 1.51 -6.62 -8.70
CA LYS A 65 0.92 -7.93 -8.93
C LYS A 65 0.45 -8.60 -7.64
N GLU A 66 1.21 -8.41 -6.57
CA GLU A 66 0.95 -9.06 -5.28
C GLU A 66 0.89 -8.01 -4.17
N LEU A 67 -0.23 -7.98 -3.44
CA LEU A 67 -0.43 -7.08 -2.31
C LEU A 67 -0.82 -7.89 -1.07
N TYR A 68 0.07 -7.91 -0.08
CA TYR A 68 -0.19 -8.48 1.24
C TYR A 68 -0.49 -7.36 2.23
N ILE A 69 -1.60 -7.47 2.96
CA ILE A 69 -2.04 -6.49 3.94
C ILE A 69 -2.26 -7.17 5.29
N LYS A 70 -1.47 -6.79 6.29
CA LYS A 70 -1.64 -7.21 7.68
C LYS A 70 -1.61 -6.01 8.61
N SER A 71 -2.78 -5.61 9.12
CA SER A 71 -2.90 -4.61 10.17
C SER A 71 -4.14 -4.88 11.01
N ILE A 72 -3.96 -4.83 12.33
CA ILE A 72 -5.04 -5.09 13.30
C ILE A 72 -6.06 -3.92 13.32
N ASN A 73 -5.62 -2.72 12.94
CA ASN A 73 -6.40 -1.48 13.06
C ASN A 73 -6.98 -0.98 11.73
N LEU A 74 -6.72 -1.67 10.62
CA LEU A 74 -7.24 -1.27 9.31
C LEU A 74 -8.75 -1.52 9.26
N LYS A 75 -9.53 -0.45 9.09
CA LYS A 75 -11.01 -0.52 9.11
C LYS A 75 -11.63 -0.60 7.71
N ALA A 76 -10.92 -0.11 6.71
CA ALA A 76 -11.43 -0.02 5.35
C ALA A 76 -10.30 -0.11 4.33
N LEU A 77 -10.63 -0.66 3.15
CA LEU A 77 -9.84 -0.52 1.94
C LEU A 77 -10.51 0.57 1.08
N PRO A 78 -9.74 1.49 0.50
CA PRO A 78 -10.28 2.45 -0.45
C PRO A 78 -10.86 1.75 -1.68
N LYS A 79 -11.98 2.26 -2.22
CA LYS A 79 -12.58 1.79 -3.49
C LYS A 79 -11.60 1.86 -4.66
N ASP A 80 -10.59 2.72 -4.54
CA ASP A 80 -9.50 2.87 -5.49
C ASP A 80 -8.61 1.62 -5.61
N ILE A 81 -8.78 0.59 -4.77
CA ILE A 81 -8.14 -0.73 -4.92
C ILE A 81 -8.27 -1.28 -6.35
N GLY A 82 -9.39 -0.99 -7.04
CA GLY A 82 -9.60 -1.38 -8.45
C GLY A 82 -8.66 -0.72 -9.47
N ASN A 83 -7.90 0.31 -9.07
CA ASN A 83 -6.88 0.92 -9.92
C ASN A 83 -5.59 0.09 -10.03
N LEU A 84 -5.44 -0.95 -9.18
CA LEU A 84 -4.37 -1.93 -9.30
C LEU A 84 -4.69 -2.94 -10.41
N ILE A 85 -4.71 -2.46 -11.66
CA ILE A 85 -5.14 -3.20 -12.85
C ILE A 85 -4.35 -4.48 -13.14
N ASN A 86 -3.11 -4.59 -12.63
CA ASN A 86 -2.25 -5.76 -12.81
C ASN A 86 -2.17 -6.62 -11.54
N LEU A 87 -3.01 -6.37 -10.53
CA LEU A 87 -3.02 -7.16 -9.31
C LEU A 87 -3.57 -8.56 -9.60
N GLU A 88 -2.74 -9.55 -9.34
CA GLU A 88 -3.02 -10.97 -9.50
C GLU A 88 -3.41 -11.59 -8.15
N GLU A 89 -2.79 -11.13 -7.05
CA GLU A 89 -3.06 -11.62 -5.70
C GLU A 89 -3.25 -10.49 -4.68
N LEU A 90 -4.34 -10.57 -3.92
CA LEU A 90 -4.61 -9.74 -2.76
C LEU A 90 -4.81 -10.63 -1.53
N THR A 91 -3.84 -10.62 -0.63
CA THR A 91 -3.94 -11.36 0.63
C THR A 91 -4.13 -10.39 1.79
N ILE A 92 -5.21 -10.59 2.55
CA ILE A 92 -5.55 -9.79 3.73
C ILE A 92 -5.46 -10.68 4.96
N GLY A 93 -4.58 -10.33 5.90
CA GLY A 93 -4.33 -11.12 7.10
C GLY A 93 -5.56 -11.31 7.98
N SER A 94 -5.67 -12.47 8.64
CA SER A 94 -6.82 -12.91 9.43
C SER A 94 -7.25 -11.96 10.57
N ASN A 95 -6.33 -11.10 11.05
CA ASN A 95 -6.61 -10.13 12.10
C ASN A 95 -7.02 -8.74 11.56
N CYS A 96 -7.12 -8.57 10.23
CA CYS A 96 -7.62 -7.34 9.61
C CYS A 96 -9.14 -7.27 9.74
N LYS A 97 -9.64 -6.36 10.58
CA LYS A 97 -11.07 -6.14 10.81
C LYS A 97 -11.67 -5.16 9.79
N LEU A 98 -11.63 -5.52 8.51
CA LEU A 98 -12.26 -4.72 7.45
C LEU A 98 -13.78 -4.67 7.65
N LYS A 99 -14.33 -3.46 7.73
CA LYS A 99 -15.77 -3.24 7.90
C LYS A 99 -16.47 -2.77 6.64
N LYS A 100 -15.73 -2.22 5.67
CA LYS A 100 -16.26 -1.67 4.42
C LYS A 100 -15.17 -1.38 3.39
N ILE A 101 -15.57 -1.29 2.13
CA ILE A 101 -14.81 -0.65 1.04
C ILE A 101 -15.36 0.78 0.91
N THR A 102 -14.51 1.81 0.89
CA THR A 102 -14.94 3.24 0.89
C THR A 102 -14.31 4.06 -0.19
#